data_AF-A0A8J4SZ57-F1
#
_entry.id   AF-A0A8J4SZ57-F1
#
_cell.length_a   1.000
_cell.length_b   1.000
_cell.length_c   1.000
_cell.angle_alpha   90.00
_cell.angle_beta   90.00
_cell.angle_gamma   90.00
#
_symmetry.space_group_name_H-M   'P 1'
#
loop_
_entity.id
_entity.type
_entity.pdbx_description
1 polymer ?
#
loop_
_entity_poly.entity_id
_entity_poly.type
_entity_poly.pdbx_seq_one_letter_code
_entity_poly.pdbx_strand_id
1 'polypeptide(L)'
;MEPRPRIEAIVGGISIQKQTRLLSYHPEILVATPGRLWHFIQQEEPHVLTVRNANILVVDEADKLIEANHFEELRQLFSWLNELLVDNQSSKDAIASPQPLSRSVTKRRQTLVFSATLTFVHHGAMKPGIGAKHRKRSVSGRDTMTKSLKLAALRQLLGLNPRAKVYDLSTVAQPNGAVDVSCVSAPLTPTGLQEMRLLCPDQPSKDIRLFWFLAFRRHLSATGQPTAVSNQRSLIFVNSKTGVRRLAGVLRQLVMANAFSVSGKHFGAQRVNLLHADMIQKQRLRALERFQCMLV
;
A
#
# COMPACT_ATOMS: atom_id res chain seq x y z
N MET A 1 19.84 6.68 -32.11
CA MET A 1 18.99 6.13 -31.02
C MET A 1 18.89 7.21 -29.96
N GLU A 2 17.68 7.60 -29.55
CA GLU A 2 17.55 8.53 -28.43
C GLU A 2 18.17 7.91 -27.16
N PRO A 3 18.84 8.72 -26.31
CA PRO A 3 19.39 8.24 -25.06
C PRO A 3 18.26 7.74 -24.16
N ARG A 4 18.45 6.56 -23.55
CA ARG A 4 17.50 6.02 -22.57
C ARG A 4 17.51 6.91 -21.32
N PRO A 5 16.33 7.26 -20.75
CA PRO A 5 16.30 8.03 -19.51
C PRO A 5 16.92 7.22 -18.38
N ARG A 6 17.71 7.88 -17.54
CA ARG A 6 18.24 7.34 -16.29
C ARG A 6 17.19 7.46 -15.20
N ILE A 7 17.11 6.41 -14.40
CA ILE A 7 16.12 6.27 -13.34
C ILE A 7 16.87 5.93 -12.06
N GLU A 8 16.62 6.68 -10.99
CA GLU A 8 17.23 6.41 -9.70
C GLU A 8 16.20 6.41 -8.57
N ALA A 9 16.46 5.57 -7.57
CA ALA A 9 15.57 5.35 -6.44
C ALA A 9 16.09 5.99 -5.14
N ILE A 10 15.28 6.87 -4.55
CA ILE A 10 15.55 7.53 -3.27
C ILE A 10 14.71 6.86 -2.18
N VAL A 11 15.25 5.77 -1.63
CA VAL A 11 14.56 4.93 -0.63
C VAL A 11 15.44 4.65 0.59
N GLY A 12 14.82 4.28 1.71
CA GLY A 12 15.56 3.80 2.89
C GLY A 12 16.29 2.47 2.63
N GLY A 13 17.29 2.16 3.46
CA GLY A 13 18.06 0.91 3.38
C GLY A 13 19.27 0.93 2.43
N ILE A 14 19.51 2.06 1.75
CA ILE A 14 20.73 2.32 0.96
C ILE A 14 21.55 3.39 1.70
N SER A 15 22.88 3.22 1.76
CA SER A 15 23.78 4.22 2.37
C SER A 15 23.67 5.57 1.67
N ILE A 16 23.70 6.66 2.44
CA ILE A 16 23.63 8.04 1.91
C ILE A 16 24.70 8.27 0.83
N GLN A 17 25.95 7.87 1.08
CA GLN A 17 27.07 8.09 0.16
C GLN A 17 26.85 7.43 -1.21
N LYS A 18 26.26 6.23 -1.22
CA LYS A 18 25.91 5.54 -2.47
C LYS A 18 24.80 6.28 -3.21
N GLN A 19 23.76 6.73 -2.51
CA GLN A 19 22.67 7.51 -3.12
C GLN A 19 23.17 8.85 -3.68
N THR A 20 23.99 9.61 -2.94
CA THR A 20 24.58 10.87 -3.42
C THR A 20 25.42 10.65 -4.69
N ARG A 21 26.21 9.57 -4.76
CA ARG A 21 26.95 9.23 -5.99
C ARG A 21 26.01 8.95 -7.16
N LEU A 22 24.92 8.22 -6.94
CA LEU A 22 23.93 7.95 -7.99
C LEU A 22 23.21 9.21 -8.47
N LEU A 23 22.88 10.12 -7.55
CA LEU A 23 22.25 11.42 -7.85
C LEU A 23 23.18 12.35 -8.65
N SER A 24 24.49 12.25 -8.45
CA SER A 24 25.49 13.02 -9.20
C SER A 24 25.51 12.73 -10.71
N TYR A 25 24.90 11.63 -11.16
CA TYR A 25 24.72 11.33 -12.58
C TYR A 25 23.49 12.02 -13.20
N HIS A 26 22.81 12.89 -12.45
CA HIS A 26 21.66 13.69 -12.90
C HIS A 26 20.54 12.85 -13.54
N PRO A 27 19.96 11.88 -12.82
CA PRO A 27 18.88 11.05 -13.34
C PRO A 27 17.65 11.88 -13.73
N GLU A 28 17.07 11.60 -14.90
CA GLU A 28 15.88 12.30 -15.39
C GLU A 28 14.60 11.87 -14.66
N ILE A 29 14.57 10.65 -14.12
CA ILE A 29 13.44 10.10 -13.38
C ILE A 29 13.88 9.73 -11.96
N LEU A 30 13.20 10.28 -10.96
CA LEU A 30 13.40 9.96 -9.55
C LEU A 30 12.18 9.24 -8.97
N VAL A 31 12.40 8.08 -8.37
CA VAL A 31 11.37 7.32 -7.64
C VAL A 31 11.73 7.33 -6.17
N ALA A 32 10.87 7.92 -5.32
CA ALA A 32 11.25 8.18 -3.93
C ALA A 32 10.18 7.78 -2.92
N THR A 33 10.63 7.29 -1.75
CA THR A 33 9.79 7.26 -0.56
C THR A 33 9.79 8.66 0.08
N PRO A 34 8.64 9.22 0.46
CA PRO A 34 8.57 10.63 0.85
C PRO A 34 9.52 11.05 1.98
N GLY A 35 9.60 10.27 3.07
CA GLY A 35 10.51 10.59 4.17
C GLY A 35 12.00 10.59 3.77
N ARG A 36 12.40 9.73 2.83
CA ARG A 36 13.78 9.71 2.32
C ARG A 36 14.04 10.88 1.37
N LEU A 37 13.07 11.25 0.53
CA LEU A 37 13.17 12.42 -0.33
C LEU A 37 13.33 13.69 0.51
N TRP A 38 12.49 13.85 1.55
CA TRP A 38 12.55 14.98 2.45
C TRP A 38 13.92 15.13 3.13
N HIS A 39 14.52 14.01 3.55
CA HIS A 39 15.88 14.02 4.08
C HIS A 39 16.91 14.60 3.08
N PHE A 40 16.86 14.24 1.79
CA PHE A 40 17.77 14.80 0.79
C PHE A 40 17.51 16.29 0.48
N ILE A 41 16.24 16.72 0.57
CA ILE A 41 15.89 18.14 0.47
C ILE A 41 16.50 18.92 1.64
N GLN A 42 16.40 18.42 2.87
CA GLN A 42 17.00 19.02 4.06
C GLN A 42 18.54 19.03 4.03
N GLN A 43 19.16 18.10 3.32
CA GLN A 43 20.60 18.07 3.09
C GLN A 43 21.05 18.93 1.90
N GLU A 44 20.11 19.67 1.29
CA GLU A 44 20.36 20.55 0.14
C GLU A 44 21.06 19.83 -1.03
N GLU A 45 20.68 18.56 -1.28
CA GLU A 45 21.28 17.79 -2.36
C GLU A 45 20.95 18.46 -3.72
N PRO A 46 21.97 18.87 -4.51
CA PRO A 46 21.76 19.74 -5.66
C PRO A 46 20.77 19.21 -6.70
N HIS A 47 20.83 17.92 -7.02
CA HIS A 47 19.94 17.32 -8.02
C HIS A 47 18.50 17.21 -7.52
N VAL A 48 18.30 16.83 -6.26
CA VAL A 48 16.99 16.72 -5.60
C VAL A 48 16.30 18.08 -5.50
N LEU A 49 17.04 19.17 -5.27
CA LEU A 49 16.45 20.51 -5.26
C LEU A 49 15.82 20.88 -6.62
N THR A 50 16.31 20.32 -7.73
CA THR A 50 15.75 20.54 -9.07
C THR A 50 14.39 19.88 -9.28
N VAL A 51 13.99 18.92 -8.43
CA VAL A 51 12.69 18.21 -8.51
C VAL A 51 11.51 19.17 -8.42
N ARG A 52 11.69 20.32 -7.78
CA ARG A 52 10.67 21.40 -7.73
C ARG A 52 10.22 21.84 -9.13
N ASN A 53 11.12 21.76 -10.12
CA ASN A 53 10.90 22.13 -11.52
C ASN A 53 10.41 20.95 -12.40
N ALA A 54 10.10 19.79 -11.82
CA ALA A 54 9.65 18.64 -12.59
C ALA A 54 8.32 18.92 -13.32
N ASN A 55 8.23 18.47 -14.58
CA ASN A 55 7.02 18.64 -15.40
C ASN A 55 5.91 17.65 -15.00
N ILE A 56 6.28 16.52 -14.40
CA ILE A 56 5.35 15.44 -14.04
C ILE A 56 5.63 15.06 -12.58
N LEU A 57 4.59 15.02 -11.77
CA LEU A 57 4.62 14.48 -10.42
C LEU A 57 3.64 13.31 -10.33
N VAL A 58 4.12 12.15 -9.89
CA VAL A 58 3.28 10.98 -9.64
C VAL A 58 3.26 10.70 -8.14
N VAL A 59 2.05 10.60 -7.60
CA VAL A 59 1.81 10.25 -6.20
C VAL A 59 1.07 8.91 -6.18
N ASP A 60 1.77 7.86 -5.78
CA ASP A 60 1.19 6.52 -5.63
C ASP A 60 0.79 6.24 -4.17
N GLU A 61 -0.15 5.32 -3.96
CA GLU A 61 -0.71 4.98 -2.65
C GLU A 61 -1.17 6.22 -1.85
N ALA A 62 -1.85 7.14 -2.52
CA ALA A 62 -2.22 8.43 -1.94
C ALA A 62 -3.16 8.32 -0.73
N ASP A 63 -3.89 7.21 -0.60
CA ASP A 63 -4.68 6.87 0.59
C ASP A 63 -3.84 6.84 1.87
N LYS A 64 -2.62 6.28 1.80
CA LYS A 64 -1.68 6.26 2.94
C LYS A 64 -1.24 7.66 3.37
N LEU A 65 -1.31 8.63 2.47
CA LEU A 65 -1.01 10.04 2.77
C LEU A 65 -2.11 10.70 3.61
N ILE A 66 -3.34 10.17 3.62
CA ILE A 66 -4.49 10.70 4.39
C ILE A 66 -4.69 9.96 5.72
N GLU A 67 -3.99 8.85 5.95
CA GLU A 67 -4.10 8.12 7.20
C GLU A 67 -3.44 8.89 8.36
N ALA A 68 -4.08 8.87 9.53
CA ALA A 68 -3.89 9.80 10.65
C ALA A 68 -2.49 9.84 11.31
N ASN A 69 -1.48 9.14 10.76
CA ASN A 69 -0.15 9.00 11.37
C ASN A 69 1.05 9.48 10.51
N HIS A 70 0.87 10.01 9.29
CA HIS A 70 2.01 10.33 8.40
C HIS A 70 2.32 11.84 8.20
N PHE A 71 1.85 12.71 9.09
CA PHE A 71 1.34 13.99 8.58
C PHE A 71 2.15 15.27 8.76
N GLU A 72 3.42 15.21 9.12
CA GLU A 72 4.22 16.44 9.18
C GLU A 72 5.22 16.52 8.01
N GLU A 73 6.11 15.54 7.89
CA GLU A 73 7.13 15.48 6.83
C GLU A 73 6.52 15.48 5.43
N LEU A 74 5.38 14.79 5.24
CA LEU A 74 4.64 14.79 3.97
C LEU A 74 4.06 16.16 3.62
N ARG A 75 3.50 16.87 4.62
CA ARG A 75 2.93 18.21 4.40
C ARG A 75 4.02 19.19 4.02
N GLN A 76 5.16 19.12 4.71
CA GLN A 76 6.32 19.97 4.41
C GLN A 76 6.86 19.69 3.01
N LEU A 77 6.98 18.42 2.62
CA LEU A 77 7.39 18.03 1.27
C LEU A 77 6.45 18.61 0.19
N PHE A 78 5.14 18.43 0.33
CA PHE A 78 4.18 18.92 -0.66
C PHE A 78 4.06 20.44 -0.66
N SER A 79 4.19 21.09 0.51
CA SER A 79 4.30 22.55 0.61
C SER A 79 5.48 23.05 -0.21
N TRP A 80 6.68 22.52 0.06
CA TRP A 80 7.91 22.88 -0.66
C TRP A 80 7.79 22.67 -2.18
N LEU A 81 7.20 21.54 -2.60
CA LEU A 81 6.95 21.25 -4.02
C LEU A 81 5.97 22.26 -4.66
N ASN A 82 5.00 22.76 -3.90
CA ASN A 82 3.92 23.60 -4.39
C ASN A 82 4.16 25.11 -4.23
N GLU A 83 5.15 25.54 -3.46
CA GLU A 83 5.47 26.97 -3.28
C GLU A 83 5.73 27.70 -4.62
N LEU A 84 6.26 27.05 -5.66
CA LEU A 84 6.40 27.68 -7.00
C LEU A 84 5.07 27.97 -7.71
N LEU A 85 3.97 27.36 -7.27
CA LEU A 85 2.66 27.53 -7.91
C LEU A 85 1.90 28.76 -7.37
N VAL A 86 2.30 29.30 -6.22
CA VAL A 86 1.57 30.39 -5.53
C VAL A 86 1.89 31.77 -6.11
N ASP A 87 3.09 31.97 -6.68
CA ASP A 87 3.52 33.28 -7.22
C ASP A 87 2.76 33.74 -8.48
N ASN A 88 1.88 32.91 -9.05
CA ASN A 88 1.18 33.21 -10.31
C ASN A 88 -0.29 33.64 -10.14
N GLN A 89 -0.80 33.84 -8.92
CA GLN A 89 -2.18 34.32 -8.70
C GLN A 89 -2.29 35.77 -8.20
N SER A 90 -1.18 36.46 -7.95
CA SER A 90 -1.17 37.84 -7.40
C SER A 90 -0.97 38.95 -8.42
N SER A 91 -0.76 38.67 -9.72
CA SER A 91 -0.60 39.72 -10.74
C SER A 91 -1.92 40.05 -11.44
N LYS A 92 -2.86 40.67 -10.72
CA LYS A 92 -3.98 41.39 -11.38
C LYS A 92 -3.97 42.91 -11.19
N ASP A 93 -3.20 43.44 -10.24
CA ASP A 93 -3.14 44.90 -10.02
C ASP A 93 -1.68 45.37 -9.86
N ALA A 94 -1.01 45.70 -10.98
CA ALA A 94 0.16 46.58 -10.96
C ALA A 94 0.40 47.20 -12.35
N ILE A 95 0.20 48.50 -12.42
CA ILE A 95 0.42 49.37 -13.57
C ILE A 95 1.94 49.58 -13.79
N ALA A 96 2.35 49.48 -15.05
CA ALA A 96 3.54 50.07 -15.69
C ALA A 96 4.95 49.81 -15.11
N SER A 97 5.74 48.99 -15.82
CA SER A 97 7.10 49.32 -16.30
C SER A 97 7.68 48.20 -17.18
N PRO A 98 8.36 48.51 -18.31
CA PRO A 98 8.93 47.50 -19.20
C PRO A 98 10.42 47.25 -18.90
N GLN A 99 10.74 46.08 -18.34
CA GLN A 99 12.07 45.48 -18.47
C GLN A 99 11.94 43.98 -18.79
N PRO A 100 12.58 43.45 -19.85
CA PRO A 100 12.47 42.04 -20.21
C PRO A 100 13.57 41.24 -19.50
N LEU A 101 13.39 40.93 -18.21
CA LEU A 101 14.12 39.82 -17.60
C LEU A 101 13.33 38.53 -17.82
N SER A 102 13.86 37.69 -18.72
CA SER A 102 13.66 36.24 -18.79
C SER A 102 12.33 35.76 -18.20
N ARG A 103 11.26 35.92 -18.98
CA ARG A 103 9.92 35.39 -18.71
C ARG A 103 10.03 33.86 -18.64
N SER A 104 10.32 33.33 -17.45
CA SER A 104 10.30 31.90 -17.18
C SER A 104 8.90 31.41 -17.50
N VAL A 105 8.74 30.75 -18.64
CA VAL A 105 7.51 30.07 -19.02
C VAL A 105 7.26 29.06 -17.90
N THR A 106 6.37 29.40 -16.96
CA THR A 106 6.05 28.56 -15.82
C THR A 106 5.40 27.29 -16.38
N LYS A 107 6.24 26.27 -16.61
CA LYS A 107 5.80 24.99 -17.15
C LYS A 107 4.76 24.44 -16.19
N ARG A 108 3.54 24.28 -16.70
CA ARG A 108 2.42 23.70 -15.98
C ARG A 108 2.77 22.25 -15.63
N ARG A 109 3.13 22.00 -14.37
CA ARG A 109 3.37 20.64 -13.86
C ARG A 109 2.07 19.83 -13.90
N GLN A 110 2.14 18.62 -14.46
CA GLN A 110 1.05 17.64 -14.45
C GLN A 110 1.21 16.72 -13.24
N THR A 111 0.23 16.73 -12.33
CA THR A 111 0.22 15.84 -11.17
C THR A 111 -0.76 14.70 -11.38
N LEU A 112 -0.28 13.46 -11.25
CA LEU A 112 -1.07 12.23 -11.32
C LEU A 112 -1.10 11.60 -9.92
N VAL A 113 -2.29 11.18 -9.48
CA VAL A 113 -2.50 10.62 -8.15
C VAL A 113 -3.19 9.28 -8.29
N PHE A 114 -2.57 8.24 -7.75
CA PHE A 114 -3.07 6.87 -7.74
C PHE A 114 -3.39 6.46 -6.31
N SER A 115 -4.55 5.82 -6.13
CA SER A 115 -4.95 5.23 -4.85
C SER A 115 -5.88 4.07 -5.12
N ALA A 116 -5.63 2.96 -4.42
CA ALA A 116 -6.44 1.75 -4.54
C ALA A 116 -7.59 1.74 -3.52
N THR A 117 -7.39 2.33 -2.34
CA THR A 117 -8.30 2.17 -1.20
C THR A 117 -9.03 3.43 -0.76
N LEU A 118 -8.97 4.51 -1.55
CA LEU A 118 -9.65 5.76 -1.22
C LEU A 118 -11.15 5.59 -0.94
N THR A 119 -11.79 4.62 -1.61
CA THR A 119 -13.20 4.25 -1.47
C THR A 119 -13.49 3.39 -0.25
N PHE A 120 -12.49 2.79 0.38
CA PHE A 120 -12.68 1.95 1.56
C PHE A 120 -12.93 2.84 2.78
N VAL A 121 -14.18 2.86 3.24
CA VAL A 121 -14.52 3.35 4.57
C VAL A 121 -14.21 2.20 5.54
N HIS A 122 -13.18 2.36 6.39
CA HIS A 122 -12.89 1.37 7.43
C HIS A 122 -13.97 1.42 8.52
N HIS A 123 -15.15 0.83 8.25
CA HIS A 123 -16.09 0.50 9.30
C HIS A 123 -15.55 -0.72 10.06
N GLY A 124 -15.20 -0.52 11.35
CA GLY A 124 -15.00 -1.64 12.27
C GLY A 124 -13.66 -2.38 12.19
N ALA A 125 -12.59 -1.76 11.67
CA ALA A 125 -11.23 -2.26 11.93
C ALA A 125 -10.95 -2.15 13.44
N MET A 126 -11.27 -3.21 14.18
CA MET A 126 -10.87 -3.36 15.57
C MET A 126 -9.35 -3.33 15.63
N LYS A 127 -8.80 -2.36 16.36
CA LYS A 127 -7.37 -2.30 16.67
C LYS A 127 -6.92 -3.69 17.14
N PRO A 128 -6.01 -4.36 16.43
CA PRO A 128 -5.44 -5.59 16.95
C PRO A 128 -4.50 -5.20 18.10
N GLY A 129 -4.83 -5.61 19.33
CA GLY A 129 -3.87 -5.59 20.44
C GLY A 129 -4.11 -4.60 21.59
N ILE A 130 -5.35 -4.27 21.94
CA ILE A 130 -5.63 -3.72 23.29
C ILE A 130 -6.68 -4.62 23.94
N GLY A 131 -6.31 -5.18 25.09
CA GLY A 131 -7.11 -6.12 25.85
C GLY A 131 -8.55 -5.64 26.00
N ALA A 132 -9.49 -6.56 25.74
CA ALA A 132 -10.89 -6.40 26.06
C ALA A 132 -11.04 -6.35 27.58
N LYS A 133 -10.92 -5.15 28.17
CA LYS A 133 -11.41 -4.83 29.51
C LYS A 133 -11.57 -3.31 29.63
N HIS A 134 -12.82 -2.89 29.82
CA HIS A 134 -13.26 -1.55 30.19
C HIS A 134 -12.95 -0.36 29.26
N ARG A 135 -13.89 -0.05 28.37
CA ARG A 135 -14.44 1.32 28.25
C ARG A 135 -15.78 1.30 27.51
N LYS A 136 -16.88 1.23 28.28
CA LYS A 136 -18.14 1.86 27.87
C LYS A 136 -17.88 3.37 27.84
N ARG A 137 -17.49 3.90 26.69
CA ARG A 137 -17.76 5.30 26.33
C ARG A 137 -18.44 5.26 24.98
N SER A 138 -19.75 5.50 25.01
CA SER A 138 -20.50 5.99 23.86
C SER A 138 -19.77 7.22 23.33
N VAL A 139 -19.07 7.06 22.21
CA VAL A 139 -18.61 8.19 21.39
C VAL A 139 -19.54 8.17 20.18
N SER A 140 -20.62 8.93 20.34
CA SER A 140 -21.45 9.43 19.25
C SER A 140 -20.54 10.14 18.23
N GLY A 141 -20.69 9.80 16.94
CA GLY A 141 -20.00 10.47 15.83
C GLY A 141 -18.54 10.08 15.61
N ARG A 142 -18.25 8.84 15.19
CA ARG A 142 -17.00 8.61 14.45
C ARG A 142 -17.21 9.18 13.06
N ASP A 143 -16.50 10.27 12.74
CA ASP A 143 -16.37 10.82 11.39
C ASP A 143 -15.87 9.74 10.44
N THR A 144 -16.79 8.99 9.87
CA THR A 144 -16.51 8.18 8.71
C THR A 144 -16.24 9.13 7.56
N MET A 145 -14.94 9.31 7.28
CA MET A 145 -14.47 10.03 6.11
C MET A 145 -15.08 9.41 4.87
N THR A 146 -16.10 10.07 4.32
CA THR A 146 -16.72 9.71 3.05
C THR A 146 -15.70 9.88 1.92
N LYS A 147 -15.92 9.16 0.81
CA LYS A 147 -15.05 9.25 -0.38
C LYS A 147 -14.81 10.70 -0.83
N SER A 148 -15.85 11.54 -0.79
CA SER A 148 -15.78 12.96 -1.17
C SER A 148 -14.90 13.77 -0.23
N LEU A 149 -14.97 13.53 1.09
CA LEU A 149 -14.12 14.20 2.07
C LEU A 149 -12.65 13.79 1.91
N LYS A 150 -12.37 12.51 1.70
CA LYS A 150 -11.00 12.03 1.44
C LYS A 150 -10.42 12.62 0.14
N LEU A 151 -11.22 12.68 -0.92
CA LEU A 151 -10.85 13.32 -2.18
C LEU A 151 -10.57 14.81 -2.00
N ALA A 152 -11.39 15.52 -1.23
CA ALA A 152 -11.19 16.94 -0.93
C ALA A 152 -9.89 17.16 -0.15
N ALA A 153 -9.63 16.33 0.88
CA ALA A 153 -8.40 16.39 1.66
C ALA A 153 -7.15 16.13 0.79
N LEU A 154 -7.19 15.15 -0.11
CA LEU A 154 -6.08 14.92 -1.07
C LEU A 154 -5.86 16.10 -2.00
N ARG A 155 -6.93 16.65 -2.56
CA ARG A 155 -6.83 17.80 -3.45
C ARG A 155 -6.18 18.99 -2.75
N GLN A 156 -6.57 19.25 -1.51
CA GLN A 156 -5.98 20.30 -0.69
C GLN A 156 -4.51 20.01 -0.37
N LEU A 157 -4.18 18.80 0.13
CA LEU A 157 -2.82 18.41 0.51
C LEU A 157 -1.84 18.49 -0.65
N LEU A 158 -2.27 18.04 -1.83
CA LEU A 158 -1.42 17.96 -3.03
C LEU A 158 -1.48 19.24 -3.89
N GLY A 159 -2.27 20.25 -3.51
CA GLY A 159 -2.43 21.48 -4.28
C GLY A 159 -3.09 21.27 -5.64
N LEU A 160 -3.98 20.28 -5.76
CA LEU A 160 -4.67 19.95 -7.02
C LEU A 160 -5.84 20.90 -7.28
N ASN A 161 -6.12 21.12 -8.56
CA ASN A 161 -7.32 21.84 -8.97
C ASN A 161 -8.59 21.11 -8.45
N PRO A 162 -9.57 21.82 -7.86
CA PRO A 162 -10.85 21.23 -7.45
C PRO A 162 -11.58 20.46 -8.56
N ARG A 163 -11.32 20.80 -9.83
CA ARG A 163 -11.86 20.15 -11.04
C ARG A 163 -10.98 19.01 -11.58
N ALA A 164 -9.97 18.55 -10.83
CA ALA A 164 -9.14 17.42 -11.24
C ALA A 164 -10.03 16.19 -11.54
N LYS A 165 -9.84 15.62 -12.74
CA LYS A 165 -10.59 14.45 -13.21
C LYS A 165 -10.33 13.26 -12.30
N VAL A 166 -11.39 12.57 -11.90
CA VAL A 166 -11.31 11.36 -11.06
C VAL A 166 -11.76 10.19 -11.91
N TYR A 167 -10.88 9.21 -12.09
CA TYR A 167 -11.17 7.95 -12.77
C TYR A 167 -11.31 6.87 -11.72
N ASP A 168 -12.52 6.37 -11.53
CA ASP A 168 -12.78 5.27 -10.61
C ASP A 168 -12.97 3.97 -11.39
N LEU A 169 -12.07 3.02 -11.15
CA LEU A 169 -12.06 1.72 -11.79
C LEU A 169 -12.68 0.62 -10.90
N SER A 170 -13.14 0.96 -9.69
CA SER A 170 -13.71 -0.03 -8.75
C SER A 170 -15.12 -0.48 -9.14
N THR A 171 -15.83 0.32 -9.94
CA THR A 171 -17.09 -0.07 -10.56
C THR A 171 -16.80 -0.72 -11.90
N VAL A 172 -16.74 -2.05 -11.95
CA VAL A 172 -17.08 -2.74 -13.20
C VAL A 172 -18.48 -2.25 -13.55
N ALA A 173 -18.61 -1.51 -14.64
CA ALA A 173 -19.89 -1.04 -15.14
C ALA A 173 -20.83 -2.24 -15.24
N GLN A 174 -21.87 -2.29 -14.41
CA GLN A 174 -23.04 -3.07 -14.78
C GLN A 174 -23.69 -2.32 -15.95
N PRO A 175 -23.77 -2.91 -17.15
CA PRO A 175 -24.54 -2.34 -18.23
C PRO A 175 -26.01 -2.62 -17.90
N ASN A 176 -26.64 -1.74 -17.12
CA ASN A 176 -28.06 -1.38 -17.18
C ASN A 176 -28.42 -0.50 -15.97
N GLY A 177 -28.88 0.71 -16.28
CA GLY A 177 -29.19 1.75 -15.31
C GLY A 177 -30.44 1.46 -14.47
N ALA A 178 -30.27 0.66 -13.43
CA ALA A 178 -31.15 0.64 -12.28
C ALA A 178 -30.29 0.83 -11.01
N VAL A 179 -30.25 2.06 -10.51
CA VAL A 179 -29.62 2.36 -9.23
C VAL A 179 -30.58 1.88 -8.14
N ASP A 180 -30.38 0.66 -7.67
CA ASP A 180 -31.10 0.16 -6.51
C ASP A 180 -30.42 0.69 -5.24
N VAL A 181 -31.07 1.68 -4.60
CA VAL A 181 -30.57 2.44 -3.44
C VAL A 181 -30.68 1.61 -2.15
N SER A 182 -30.24 0.35 -2.18
CA SER A 182 -30.36 -0.57 -1.04
C SER A 182 -29.08 -1.31 -0.68
N CYS A 183 -27.98 -1.12 -1.42
CA CYS A 183 -26.72 -1.85 -1.18
C CYS A 183 -25.53 -0.94 -0.81
N VAL A 184 -25.65 -0.16 0.27
CA VAL A 184 -24.54 0.63 0.85
C VAL A 184 -23.54 -0.26 1.63
N SER A 185 -23.72 -1.58 1.63
CA SER A 185 -22.98 -2.51 2.51
C SER A 185 -22.40 -3.73 1.81
N ALA A 186 -22.32 -3.74 0.47
CA ALA A 186 -21.69 -4.86 -0.23
C ALA A 186 -20.16 -4.71 -0.16
N PRO A 187 -19.41 -5.69 0.37
CA PRO A 187 -17.96 -5.63 0.39
C PRO A 187 -17.44 -5.57 -1.06
N LEU A 188 -16.52 -4.64 -1.33
CA LEU A 188 -15.74 -4.49 -2.56
C LEU A 188 -14.77 -5.67 -2.79
N THR A 189 -15.16 -6.88 -2.42
CA THR A 189 -14.37 -8.09 -2.65
C THR A 189 -14.45 -8.46 -4.14
N PRO A 190 -13.32 -8.77 -4.79
CA PRO A 190 -13.33 -9.28 -6.16
C PRO A 190 -14.27 -10.48 -6.31
N THR A 191 -14.90 -10.63 -7.48
CA THR A 191 -15.75 -11.77 -7.79
C THR A 191 -14.98 -13.08 -7.58
N GLY A 192 -15.54 -13.98 -6.78
CA GLY A 192 -14.93 -15.27 -6.43
C GLY A 192 -14.10 -15.30 -5.14
N LEU A 193 -13.82 -14.14 -4.51
CA LEU A 193 -13.21 -14.11 -3.18
C LEU A 193 -14.27 -14.31 -2.09
N GLN A 194 -14.12 -15.38 -1.30
CA GLN A 194 -15.00 -15.68 -0.17
C GLN A 194 -14.33 -15.27 1.15
N GLU A 195 -15.05 -14.51 2.00
CA GLU A 195 -14.62 -14.17 3.36
C GLU A 195 -15.37 -15.04 4.39
N MET A 196 -14.65 -15.56 5.38
CA MET A 196 -15.24 -16.28 6.52
C MET A 196 -14.62 -15.79 7.82
N ARG A 197 -15.46 -15.64 8.85
CA ARG A 197 -15.05 -15.25 10.21
C ARG A 197 -15.37 -16.35 11.20
N LEU A 198 -14.40 -16.69 12.04
CA LEU A 198 -14.56 -17.70 13.09
C LEU A 198 -14.16 -17.11 14.43
N LEU A 199 -15.08 -17.17 15.39
CA LEU A 199 -14.80 -16.79 16.77
C LEU A 199 -13.93 -17.88 17.41
N CYS A 200 -12.75 -17.49 17.88
CA CYS A 200 -11.85 -18.34 18.65
C CYS A 200 -11.70 -17.70 20.04
N PRO A 201 -12.13 -18.36 21.13
CA PRO A 201 -12.12 -17.76 22.47
C PRO A 201 -10.71 -17.62 23.05
N ASP A 202 -9.79 -18.49 22.64
CA ASP A 202 -8.41 -18.53 23.12
C ASP A 202 -7.42 -18.89 22.00
N GLN A 203 -6.12 -18.77 22.29
CA GLN A 203 -5.04 -19.01 21.34
C GLN A 203 -4.92 -20.50 20.93
N PRO A 204 -4.94 -21.49 21.85
CA PRO A 204 -5.02 -22.91 21.49
C PRO A 204 -6.17 -23.26 20.54
N SER A 205 -7.39 -22.77 20.81
CA SER A 205 -8.57 -22.97 19.97
C SER A 205 -8.34 -22.45 18.54
N LYS A 206 -7.65 -21.32 18.40
CA LYS A 206 -7.27 -20.76 17.10
C LYS A 206 -6.26 -21.65 16.37
N ASP A 207 -5.24 -22.14 17.08
CA ASP A 207 -4.18 -22.96 16.49
C ASP A 207 -4.71 -24.34 16.04
N ILE A 208 -5.62 -24.96 16.81
CA ILE A 208 -6.30 -26.21 16.44
C ILE A 208 -7.16 -26.03 15.20
N ARG A 209 -7.96 -24.95 15.14
CA ARG A 209 -8.80 -24.67 13.96
C ARG A 209 -7.94 -24.39 12.74
N LEU A 210 -6.85 -23.63 12.89
CA LEU A 210 -5.90 -23.38 11.81
C LEU A 210 -5.28 -24.69 11.29
N PHE A 211 -4.85 -25.58 12.19
CA PHE A 211 -4.37 -26.90 11.80
C PHE A 211 -5.42 -27.68 11.01
N TRP A 212 -6.67 -27.69 11.48
CA TRP A 212 -7.78 -28.34 10.77
C TRP A 212 -7.97 -27.77 9.36
N PHE A 213 -7.89 -26.45 9.19
CA PHE A 213 -7.99 -25.81 7.87
C PHE A 213 -6.86 -26.26 6.92
N LEU A 214 -5.64 -26.27 7.44
CA LEU A 214 -4.45 -26.63 6.66
C LEU A 214 -4.43 -28.13 6.29
N ALA A 215 -4.85 -29.00 7.22
CA ALA A 215 -4.83 -30.44 7.04
C ALA A 215 -6.00 -30.97 6.21
N PHE A 216 -7.23 -30.45 6.42
CA PHE A 216 -8.45 -31.05 5.85
C PHE A 216 -9.13 -30.17 4.80
N ARG A 217 -9.24 -28.86 5.03
CA ARG A 217 -9.98 -27.95 4.12
C ARG A 217 -9.19 -27.52 2.89
N ARG A 218 -7.85 -27.51 2.96
CA ARG A 218 -6.96 -27.18 1.82
C ARG A 218 -7.24 -28.05 0.58
N HIS A 219 -7.82 -29.24 0.79
CA HIS A 219 -8.08 -30.26 -0.22
C HIS A 219 -9.52 -30.31 -0.73
N LEU A 220 -10.44 -29.54 -0.16
CA LEU A 220 -11.83 -29.47 -0.61
C LEU A 220 -12.00 -28.31 -1.60
N SER A 221 -12.18 -28.64 -2.88
CA SER A 221 -12.75 -27.69 -3.86
C SER A 221 -14.15 -27.27 -3.40
N ALA A 222 -14.52 -26.01 -3.62
CA ALA A 222 -15.86 -25.49 -3.32
C ALA A 222 -17.00 -26.28 -4.01
N THR A 223 -16.67 -27.04 -5.07
CA THR A 223 -17.60 -27.87 -5.85
C THR A 223 -17.64 -29.34 -5.44
N GLY A 224 -16.88 -29.77 -4.42
CA GLY A 224 -16.82 -31.17 -3.98
C GLY A 224 -16.15 -32.13 -4.97
N GLN A 225 -15.79 -31.67 -6.18
CA GLN A 225 -15.06 -32.45 -7.16
C GLN A 225 -13.53 -32.27 -7.03
N PRO A 226 -12.74 -33.36 -7.07
CA PRO A 226 -11.29 -33.28 -7.07
C PRO A 226 -10.79 -32.74 -8.41
N THR A 227 -10.49 -31.44 -8.49
CA THR A 227 -9.83 -30.86 -9.66
C THR A 227 -8.33 -31.15 -9.61
N ALA A 228 -7.78 -31.62 -10.74
CA ALA A 228 -6.44 -32.18 -10.85
C ALA A 228 -5.28 -31.19 -10.59
N VAL A 229 -5.53 -29.89 -10.45
CA VAL A 229 -4.49 -28.90 -10.12
C VAL A 229 -5.09 -27.82 -9.21
N SER A 230 -5.37 -28.15 -7.95
CA SER A 230 -5.71 -27.12 -6.96
C SER A 230 -4.42 -26.54 -6.38
N ASN A 231 -4.26 -25.21 -6.45
CA ASN A 231 -3.14 -24.53 -5.80
C ASN A 231 -3.24 -24.72 -4.28
N GLN A 232 -2.36 -25.56 -3.74
CA GLN A 232 -2.34 -25.97 -2.34
C GLN A 232 -1.55 -25.00 -1.43
N ARG A 233 -1.21 -23.81 -1.91
CA ARG A 233 -0.45 -22.82 -1.13
C ARG A 233 -1.39 -21.99 -0.27
N SER A 234 -0.99 -21.76 0.98
CA SER A 234 -1.75 -20.95 1.93
C SER A 234 -0.88 -19.84 2.51
N LEU A 235 -1.44 -18.63 2.62
CA LEU A 235 -0.81 -17.49 3.26
C LEU A 235 -1.50 -17.21 4.59
N ILE A 236 -0.72 -17.13 5.67
CA ILE A 236 -1.25 -16.93 7.02
C ILE A 236 -0.69 -15.62 7.56
N PHE A 237 -1.56 -14.64 7.77
CA PHE A 237 -1.18 -13.38 8.40
C PHE A 237 -1.25 -13.49 9.92
N VAL A 238 -0.19 -13.00 10.57
CA VAL A 238 -0.09 -12.94 12.03
C VAL A 238 0.36 -11.54 12.43
N ASN A 239 -0.26 -10.98 13.47
CA ASN A 239 -0.08 -9.58 13.85
C ASN A 239 1.29 -9.26 14.48
N SER A 240 2.08 -10.26 14.86
CA SER A 240 3.35 -10.05 15.55
C SER A 240 4.47 -10.94 15.04
N LYS A 241 5.69 -10.41 15.04
CA LYS A 241 6.91 -11.15 14.67
C LYS A 241 7.14 -12.38 15.57
N THR A 242 6.83 -12.25 16.86
CA THR A 242 6.87 -13.34 17.83
C THR A 242 5.85 -14.42 17.50
N GLY A 243 4.63 -14.03 17.09
CA GLY A 243 3.60 -14.95 16.63
C GLY A 243 4.00 -15.69 15.35
N VAL A 244 4.62 -14.99 14.39
CA VAL A 244 5.18 -15.64 13.17
C VAL A 244 6.21 -16.70 13.53
N ARG A 245 7.17 -16.39 14.42
CA ARG A 245 8.21 -17.34 14.83
C ARG A 245 7.62 -18.55 15.57
N ARG A 246 6.69 -18.32 16.51
CA ARG A 246 6.00 -19.40 17.25
C ARG A 246 5.25 -20.31 16.29
N LEU A 247 4.36 -19.75 15.46
CA LEU A 247 3.53 -20.51 14.55
C LEU A 247 4.37 -21.26 13.52
N ALA A 248 5.40 -20.62 12.96
CA ALA A 248 6.32 -21.29 12.03
C ALA A 248 7.05 -22.46 12.69
N GLY A 249 7.47 -22.33 13.96
CA GLY A 249 8.06 -23.41 14.73
C GLY A 249 7.11 -24.60 14.90
N VAL A 250 5.87 -24.34 15.34
CA VAL A 250 4.83 -25.37 15.49
C VAL A 250 4.54 -26.07 14.17
N LEU A 251 4.32 -25.31 13.08
CA LEU A 251 4.04 -25.90 11.77
C LEU A 251 5.21 -26.72 11.24
N ARG A 252 6.47 -26.32 11.49
CA ARG A 252 7.65 -27.14 11.10
C ARG A 252 7.69 -28.46 11.84
N GLN A 253 7.40 -28.47 13.14
CA GLN A 253 7.33 -29.71 13.92
C GLN A 253 6.22 -30.62 13.42
N LEU A 254 5.03 -30.07 13.12
CA LEU A 254 3.91 -30.83 12.55
C LEU A 254 4.24 -31.41 11.17
N VAL A 255 4.97 -30.66 10.33
CA VAL A 255 5.49 -31.16 9.06
C VAL A 255 6.48 -32.30 9.26
N MET A 256 7.44 -32.14 10.18
CA MET A 256 8.44 -33.18 10.48
C MET A 256 7.79 -34.45 11.04
N ALA A 257 6.72 -34.31 11.82
CA ALA A 257 5.92 -35.40 12.35
C ALA A 257 4.93 -36.01 11.33
N ASN A 258 4.95 -35.57 10.06
CA ASN A 258 4.01 -35.99 9.01
C ASN A 258 2.52 -35.80 9.39
N ALA A 259 2.20 -34.87 10.29
CA ALA A 259 0.85 -34.68 10.83
C ALA A 259 -0.19 -34.20 9.79
N PHE A 260 0.26 -33.69 8.65
CA PHE A 260 -0.58 -33.25 7.53
C PHE A 260 -0.83 -34.34 6.48
N SER A 261 -0.29 -35.55 6.67
CA SER A 261 -0.53 -36.68 5.78
C SER A 261 -1.89 -37.33 6.10
N VAL A 262 -2.96 -36.80 5.50
CA VAL A 262 -4.32 -37.33 5.68
C VAL A 262 -4.70 -38.19 4.46
N SER A 263 -5.17 -39.43 4.70
CA SER A 263 -5.74 -40.34 3.67
C SER A 263 -4.73 -40.96 2.68
N GLY A 264 -3.54 -41.36 3.13
CA GLY A 264 -2.59 -42.15 2.32
C GLY A 264 -1.98 -41.41 1.11
N LYS A 265 -2.33 -40.14 0.91
CA LYS A 265 -1.76 -39.28 -0.13
C LYS A 265 -0.53 -38.58 0.45
N HIS A 266 0.66 -38.99 -0.01
CA HIS A 266 1.89 -38.26 0.27
C HIS A 266 1.86 -36.93 -0.48
N PHE A 267 1.61 -35.85 0.25
CA PHE A 267 1.81 -34.51 -0.27
C PHE A 267 3.31 -34.25 -0.31
N GLY A 268 3.84 -33.81 -1.47
CA GLY A 268 5.25 -33.52 -1.68
C GLY A 268 5.83 -32.53 -0.65
N ALA A 269 7.15 -32.29 -0.72
CA ALA A 269 7.92 -31.55 0.29
C ALA A 269 7.17 -30.35 0.92
N GLN A 270 6.59 -30.57 2.10
CA GLN A 270 5.86 -29.53 2.82
C GLN A 270 6.87 -28.54 3.40
N ARG A 271 6.80 -27.28 2.98
CA ARG A 271 7.75 -26.24 3.40
C ARG A 271 7.02 -25.08 4.05
N VAL A 272 7.47 -24.72 5.24
CA VAL A 272 7.00 -23.53 5.98
C VAL A 272 7.98 -22.39 5.74
N ASN A 273 7.62 -21.47 4.85
CA ASN A 273 8.37 -20.24 4.62
C ASN A 273 7.90 -19.16 5.60
N LEU A 274 8.84 -18.46 6.26
CA LEU A 274 8.52 -17.33 7.13
C LEU A 274 8.82 -16.00 6.44
N LEU A 275 8.04 -14.98 6.78
CA LEU A 275 8.27 -13.59 6.39
C LEU A 275 7.98 -12.67 7.58
N HIS A 276 8.94 -11.85 7.97
CA HIS A 276 8.73 -10.76 8.94
C HIS A 276 9.67 -9.58 8.64
N ALA A 277 9.38 -8.40 9.21
CA ALA A 277 10.08 -7.16 8.88
C ALA A 277 11.61 -7.19 9.16
N ASP A 278 12.06 -7.83 10.25
CA ASP A 278 13.49 -7.89 10.61
C ASP A 278 14.32 -8.84 9.74
N MET A 279 13.72 -9.56 8.80
CA MET A 279 14.49 -10.42 7.90
C MET A 279 15.26 -9.57 6.89
N ILE A 280 16.50 -9.97 6.64
CA ILE A 280 17.31 -9.42 5.57
C ILE A 280 16.55 -9.58 4.25
N GLN A 281 16.50 -8.53 3.43
CA GLN A 281 15.72 -8.51 2.18
C GLN A 281 16.01 -9.71 1.27
N LYS A 282 17.29 -10.11 1.13
CA LYS A 282 17.70 -11.30 0.37
C LYS A 282 17.05 -12.59 0.88
N GLN A 283 16.89 -12.76 2.20
CA GLN A 283 16.22 -13.92 2.77
C GLN A 283 14.70 -13.90 2.49
N ARG A 284 14.08 -12.71 2.55
CA ARG A 284 12.66 -12.55 2.21
C ARG A 284 12.39 -12.92 0.75
N LEU A 285 13.23 -12.43 -0.18
CA LEU A 285 13.11 -12.74 -1.61
C LEU A 285 13.24 -14.25 -1.86
N ARG A 286 14.25 -14.91 -1.28
CA ARG A 286 14.39 -16.37 -1.36
C ARG A 286 13.18 -17.13 -0.82
N ALA A 287 12.54 -16.64 0.24
CA ALA A 287 11.33 -17.25 0.78
C ALA A 287 10.13 -17.11 -0.16
N LEU A 288 10.00 -15.97 -0.85
CA LEU A 288 8.99 -15.73 -1.89
C LEU A 288 9.26 -16.57 -3.15
N GLU A 289 10.50 -16.65 -3.61
CA GLU A 289 10.91 -17.51 -4.74
C GLU A 289 10.56 -18.97 -4.44
N ARG A 290 10.87 -19.47 -3.24
CA ARG A 290 10.49 -20.83 -2.82
C ARG A 290 8.98 -21.05 -2.78
N PHE A 291 8.20 -20.01 -2.49
CA PHE A 291 6.75 -20.06 -2.52
C PHE A 291 6.21 -20.08 -3.95
N GLN A 292 6.88 -19.40 -4.89
CA GLN A 292 6.54 -19.36 -6.31
C GLN A 292 6.94 -20.64 -7.08
N CYS A 293 8.14 -21.18 -6.84
CA CYS A 293 8.70 -22.31 -7.58
C CYS A 293 7.96 -23.65 -7.41
N MET A 294 6.94 -23.75 -6.57
CA MET A 294 6.09 -24.95 -6.45
C MET A 294 4.92 -24.93 -7.46
N LEU A 295 5.13 -24.35 -8.65
CA LEU A 295 4.16 -24.27 -9.76
C LEU A 295 4.58 -25.09 -10.99
N VAL A 296 5.62 -25.91 -10.87
CA VAL A 296 6.06 -26.84 -11.92
C VAL A 296 5.70 -28.25 -11.53
#